data_AF-A0A2Z4PQY8-F1
#
_entry.id   AF-A0A2Z4PQY8-F1
#
_cell.length_a   1.000
_cell.length_b   1.000
_cell.length_c   1.000
_cell.angle_alpha   90.00
_cell.angle_beta   90.00
_cell.angle_gamma   90.00
#
_symmetry.space_group_name_H-M   'P 1'
#
loop_
_entity.id
_entity.type
_entity.pdbx_description
1 polymer ?
#
loop_
_entity_poly.entity_id
_entity_poly.type
_entity_poly.pdbx_seq_one_letter_code
_entity_poly.pdbx_strand_id
1 'polypeptide(L)'
;MNLVKDPWLPMRLQDGTEQVLPMSQISRSDVVDFALPRADFQGAAYQFAIGLLQTVFAPKGQTEWVRLFETPPSEEMLKNAFQSVEHAFHGDGNGPLFMQDFDLLEKQKPTTVSGLLIEAPGENGIKNNTDHFIKRGIGEQMSLEMALLALFTLQINAPAGGAGHRVGLRGGGPLTTLIQPSTETATLWQKLWLNVINREDWVYDDPDFNDGSVFSWLAPTKLSDKKGTEIYEHDVHSLHMFWAVPRRIRLEVQHREGVCHISGKTAQKVVTDYRTQNYGHNYSGNWSHPLTPYKGDPKKPEAEWLSIKGQPGGLHYKIWDVLSFSSDTQAQKCAAVVSHFEVVSKHYRKALKHVRSRLWVFGYDMDNMKARCWYSASMPLFQFDPEQQNDLLVEVKYLQKLSSDALWHLRSEVKAAWFESPSDAKGDMSFIDLEFWQRTENLFFDAIAKLMEDVENERQQLSTEVAKTWLTKLQFVVLDLFDEYALSELGSERTMIKRIEARRSLSGWLYGGKDIKAFKTDHKIEAKQEVN
;
A
#
# COMPACT_ATOMS: atom_id res chain seq x y z
N MET A 1 0.11 19.32 23.08
CA MET A 1 -0.79 18.32 22.51
C MET A 1 -0.03 17.03 22.52
N ASN A 2 -0.65 15.98 23.04
CA ASN A 2 -0.08 14.65 23.14
C ASN A 2 -0.93 13.67 22.31
N LEU A 3 -0.33 12.99 21.33
CA LEU A 3 -1.05 12.23 20.30
C LEU A 3 -1.68 10.93 20.83
N VAL A 4 -1.30 10.46 22.01
CA VAL A 4 -1.85 9.22 22.58
C VAL A 4 -2.85 9.48 23.72
N LYS A 5 -2.97 10.74 24.15
CA LYS A 5 -3.82 11.17 25.26
C LYS A 5 -4.89 12.18 24.87
N ASP A 6 -4.52 13.21 24.12
CA ASP A 6 -5.43 14.30 23.75
C ASP A 6 -6.31 13.88 22.55
N PRO A 7 -7.52 14.43 22.42
CA PRO A 7 -8.29 14.32 21.19
C PRO A 7 -7.58 15.00 20.02
N TRP A 8 -7.30 14.29 18.93
CA TRP A 8 -6.61 14.89 17.76
C TRP A 8 -6.99 14.30 16.40
N LEU A 9 -7.44 13.03 16.32
CA LEU A 9 -7.90 12.45 15.06
C LEU A 9 -9.43 12.56 14.93
N PRO A 10 -9.94 13.02 13.78
CA PRO A 10 -11.35 12.94 13.47
C PRO A 10 -11.74 11.48 13.19
N MET A 11 -12.80 11.02 13.84
CA MET A 11 -13.38 9.69 13.70
C MET A 11 -14.84 9.81 13.27
N ARG A 12 -15.26 8.94 12.36
CA ARG A 12 -16.64 8.82 11.90
C ARG A 12 -17.37 7.78 12.75
N LEU A 13 -18.54 8.16 13.23
CA LEU A 13 -19.44 7.29 13.97
C LEU A 13 -20.44 6.59 13.03
N GLN A 14 -21.11 5.56 13.53
CA GLN A 14 -22.08 4.76 12.78
C GLN A 14 -23.27 5.59 12.28
N ASP A 15 -23.63 6.66 12.99
CA ASP A 15 -24.68 7.61 12.57
C ASP A 15 -24.22 8.62 11.49
N GLY A 16 -22.97 8.52 11.06
CA GLY A 16 -22.34 9.40 10.07
C GLY A 16 -21.75 10.69 10.65
N THR A 17 -21.92 10.96 11.94
CA THR A 17 -21.31 12.15 12.57
C THR A 17 -19.79 11.97 12.71
N GLU A 18 -19.08 13.10 12.72
CA GLU A 18 -17.63 13.13 12.92
C GLU A 18 -17.30 13.77 14.27
N GLN A 19 -16.43 13.13 15.04
CA GLN A 19 -15.92 13.66 16.31
C GLN A 19 -14.40 13.57 16.35
N VAL A 20 -13.76 14.59 16.92
CA VAL A 20 -12.31 14.52 17.22
C VAL A 20 -12.16 13.81 18.55
N LEU A 21 -11.56 12.62 18.52
CA LEU A 21 -11.46 11.73 19.67
C LEU A 21 -10.00 11.37 19.98
N PRO A 22 -9.67 11.00 21.24
CA PRO A 22 -8.35 10.49 21.58
C PRO A 22 -8.18 9.05 21.10
N MET A 23 -6.93 8.59 20.98
CA MET A 23 -6.61 7.24 20.48
C MET A 23 -7.23 6.11 21.32
N SER A 24 -7.47 6.34 22.61
CA SER A 24 -8.11 5.34 23.49
C SER A 24 -9.56 5.02 23.12
N GLN A 25 -10.18 5.81 22.25
CA GLN A 25 -11.58 5.62 21.81
C GLN A 25 -11.71 4.78 20.53
N ILE A 26 -10.62 4.29 19.94
CA ILE A 26 -10.68 3.47 18.70
C ILE A 26 -11.41 2.12 18.89
N SER A 27 -11.59 1.66 20.14
CA SER A 27 -12.31 0.43 20.47
C SER A 27 -13.81 0.61 20.71
N ARG A 28 -14.32 1.85 20.63
CA ARG A 28 -15.76 2.12 20.73
C ARG A 28 -16.53 1.40 19.63
N SER A 29 -17.67 0.82 19.99
CA SER A 29 -18.52 0.06 19.07
C SER A 29 -19.23 0.92 18.02
N ASP A 30 -19.42 2.21 18.27
CA ASP A 30 -20.04 3.15 17.35
C ASP A 30 -19.03 3.84 16.41
N VAL A 31 -17.72 3.69 16.65
CA VAL A 31 -16.68 4.26 15.79
C VAL A 31 -16.41 3.33 14.61
N VAL A 32 -16.65 3.80 13.39
CA VAL A 32 -16.55 2.97 12.17
C VAL A 32 -15.30 3.26 11.34
N ASP A 33 -14.74 4.47 11.39
CA ASP A 33 -13.54 4.82 10.62
C ASP A 33 -12.88 6.11 11.11
N PHE A 34 -11.68 6.43 10.59
CA PHE A 34 -11.20 7.82 10.63
C PHE A 34 -11.92 8.67 9.57
N ALA A 35 -11.97 9.98 9.80
CA ALA A 35 -12.64 10.96 8.93
C ALA A 35 -11.66 12.04 8.47
N LEU A 36 -10.60 11.63 7.77
CA LEU A 36 -9.55 12.54 7.32
C LEU A 36 -9.84 13.11 5.93
N PRO A 37 -9.48 14.38 5.67
CA PRO A 37 -9.83 15.08 4.43
C PRO A 37 -9.01 14.62 3.22
N ARG A 38 -7.97 13.80 3.42
CA ARG A 38 -7.10 13.28 2.36
C ARG A 38 -6.88 11.78 2.50
N ALA A 39 -6.77 11.07 1.37
CA ALA A 39 -6.61 9.62 1.35
C ALA A 39 -5.25 9.15 1.87
N ASP A 40 -4.18 9.89 1.61
CA ASP A 40 -2.84 9.64 2.18
C ASP A 40 -2.84 9.80 3.69
N PHE A 41 -3.55 10.81 4.21
CA PHE A 41 -3.73 11.01 5.64
C PHE A 41 -4.56 9.90 6.27
N GLN A 42 -5.61 9.42 5.58
CA GLN A 42 -6.37 8.24 6.01
C GLN A 42 -5.45 7.03 6.16
N GLY A 43 -4.64 6.71 5.14
CA GLY A 43 -3.68 5.61 5.19
C GLY A 43 -2.61 5.79 6.26
N ALA A 44 -2.18 7.04 6.52
CA ALA A 44 -1.24 7.36 7.59
C ALA A 44 -1.85 7.17 8.98
N ALA A 45 -3.10 7.58 9.21
CA ALA A 45 -3.76 7.37 10.50
C ALA A 45 -3.94 5.88 10.85
N TYR A 46 -4.23 5.04 9.85
CA TYR A 46 -4.22 3.58 10.04
C TYR A 46 -2.84 3.07 10.44
N GLN A 47 -1.78 3.46 9.71
CA GLN A 47 -0.41 3.06 10.03
C GLN A 47 0.03 3.55 11.42
N PHE A 48 -0.36 4.77 11.82
CA PHE A 48 -0.10 5.31 13.15
C PHE A 48 -0.77 4.46 14.23
N ALA A 49 -2.08 4.19 14.08
CA ALA A 49 -2.86 3.44 15.06
C ALA A 49 -2.38 1.98 15.17
N ILE A 50 -2.10 1.33 14.04
CA ILE A 50 -1.53 -0.02 14.00
C ILE A 50 -0.14 -0.03 14.66
N GLY A 51 0.73 0.93 14.31
CA GLY A 51 2.05 1.05 14.91
C GLY A 51 1.99 1.26 16.42
N LEU A 52 1.08 2.09 16.91
CA LEU A 52 0.86 2.31 18.35
C LEU A 52 0.39 1.03 19.04
N LEU A 53 -0.64 0.37 18.51
CA LEU A 53 -1.14 -0.89 19.05
C LEU A 53 -0.06 -1.98 19.04
N GLN A 54 0.69 -2.12 17.96
CA GLN A 54 1.78 -3.08 17.86
C GLN A 54 2.91 -2.78 18.86
N THR A 55 3.13 -1.51 19.18
CA THR A 55 4.21 -1.07 20.08
C THR A 55 3.90 -1.33 21.55
N VAL A 56 2.65 -1.09 21.99
CA VAL A 56 2.30 -1.11 23.42
C VAL A 56 1.12 -2.03 23.79
N PHE A 57 0.50 -2.67 22.81
CA PHE A 57 -0.71 -3.49 23.00
C PHE A 57 -0.71 -4.76 22.13
N ALA A 58 0.47 -5.23 21.71
CA ALA A 58 0.59 -6.48 20.97
C ALA A 58 0.19 -7.68 21.84
N PRO A 59 -0.71 -8.56 21.38
CA PRO A 59 -1.16 -9.69 22.18
C PRO A 59 -0.05 -10.74 22.31
N LYS A 60 -0.06 -11.51 23.40
CA LYS A 60 1.01 -12.50 23.66
C LYS A 60 1.01 -13.65 22.65
N GLY A 61 -0.17 -14.08 22.23
CA GLY A 61 -0.33 -15.21 21.31
C GLY A 61 -1.71 -15.19 20.65
N GLN A 62 -1.97 -16.21 19.85
CA GLN A 62 -3.15 -16.23 18.97
C GLN A 62 -4.49 -16.26 19.71
N THR A 63 -4.57 -16.92 20.88
CA THR A 63 -5.82 -16.98 21.66
C THR A 63 -6.25 -15.60 22.15
N GLU A 64 -5.30 -14.80 22.66
CA GLU A 64 -5.59 -13.43 23.10
C GLU A 64 -5.94 -12.52 21.92
N TRP A 65 -5.25 -12.71 20.79
CA TRP A 65 -5.55 -12.00 19.56
C TRP A 65 -7.00 -12.21 19.13
N VAL A 66 -7.49 -13.46 19.10
CA VAL A 66 -8.87 -13.77 18.70
C VAL A 66 -9.89 -13.22 19.70
N ARG A 67 -9.60 -13.36 21.01
CA ARG A 67 -10.46 -12.79 22.06
C ARG A 67 -10.65 -11.28 21.88
N LEU A 68 -9.56 -10.55 21.63
CA LEU A 68 -9.60 -9.09 21.45
C LEU A 68 -10.21 -8.67 20.10
N PHE A 69 -10.17 -9.53 19.08
CA PHE A 69 -10.92 -9.30 17.84
C PHE A 69 -12.43 -9.37 18.06
N GLU A 70 -12.90 -10.40 18.78
CA GLU A 70 -14.33 -10.62 19.06
C GLU A 70 -14.87 -9.64 20.11
N THR A 71 -14.08 -9.37 21.14
CA THR A 71 -14.42 -8.47 22.25
C THR A 71 -13.37 -7.35 22.34
N PRO A 72 -13.64 -6.18 21.74
CA PRO A 72 -12.74 -5.04 21.80
C PRO A 72 -12.38 -4.65 23.26
N PRO A 73 -11.16 -4.15 23.51
CA PRO A 73 -10.75 -3.71 24.83
C PRO A 73 -11.53 -2.47 25.28
N SER A 74 -11.61 -2.26 26.60
CA SER A 74 -12.19 -1.02 27.13
C SER A 74 -11.27 0.19 26.87
N GLU A 75 -11.85 1.39 26.88
CA GLU A 75 -11.10 2.65 26.77
C GLU A 75 -10.01 2.75 27.86
N GLU A 76 -10.30 2.30 29.08
CA GLU A 76 -9.36 2.33 30.21
C GLU A 76 -8.16 1.39 29.98
N MET A 77 -8.38 0.20 29.40
CA MET A 77 -7.29 -0.70 29.02
C MET A 77 -6.35 -0.04 27.99
N LEU A 78 -6.92 0.63 26.98
CA LEU A 78 -6.13 1.33 25.97
C LEU A 78 -5.39 2.54 26.56
N LYS A 79 -6.04 3.35 27.43
CA LYS A 79 -5.39 4.45 28.13
C LYS A 79 -4.18 3.99 28.93
N ASN A 80 -4.33 2.91 29.70
CA ASN A 80 -3.25 2.37 30.52
C ASN A 80 -2.09 1.87 29.67
N ALA A 81 -2.37 1.23 28.53
CA ALA A 81 -1.32 0.81 27.60
C ALA A 81 -0.58 2.00 26.98
N PHE A 82 -1.32 3.01 26.50
CA PHE A 82 -0.77 4.19 25.84
C PHE A 82 0.01 5.11 26.77
N GLN A 83 -0.31 5.12 28.07
CA GLN A 83 0.39 5.91 29.07
C GLN A 83 1.90 5.59 29.14
N SER A 84 2.29 4.35 28.84
CA SER A 84 3.69 3.89 28.85
C SER A 84 4.60 4.65 27.87
N VAL A 85 4.00 5.29 26.86
CA VAL A 85 4.72 6.04 25.81
C VAL A 85 4.29 7.50 25.74
N GLU A 86 3.46 7.99 26.66
CA GLU A 86 2.94 9.37 26.63
C GLU A 86 4.07 10.40 26.42
N HIS A 87 5.20 10.25 27.14
CA HIS A 87 6.35 11.16 27.06
C HIS A 87 6.95 11.28 25.65
N ALA A 88 6.79 10.29 24.78
CA ALA A 88 7.33 10.30 23.43
C ALA A 88 6.41 10.98 22.40
N PHE A 89 5.12 11.15 22.69
CA PHE A 89 4.12 11.57 21.70
C PHE A 89 3.67 13.03 21.84
N HIS A 90 4.52 13.90 22.40
CA HIS A 90 4.28 15.34 22.43
C HIS A 90 4.53 15.97 21.05
N GLY A 91 3.52 16.64 20.48
CA GLY A 91 3.63 17.31 19.18
C GLY A 91 4.20 18.74 19.24
N ASP A 92 4.06 19.38 20.40
CA ASP A 92 4.54 20.73 20.70
C ASP A 92 4.98 20.83 22.17
N GLY A 93 5.79 21.84 22.50
CA GLY A 93 6.33 22.06 23.83
C GLY A 93 7.86 22.04 23.87
N ASN A 94 8.41 21.81 25.06
CA ASN A 94 9.85 21.76 25.29
C ASN A 94 10.37 20.32 25.16
N GLY A 95 11.62 20.18 24.71
CA GLY A 95 12.31 18.89 24.61
C GLY A 95 12.05 18.13 23.29
N PRO A 96 12.31 16.82 23.31
CA PRO A 96 11.98 15.91 22.21
C PRO A 96 10.50 15.99 21.83
N LEU A 97 10.22 16.09 20.53
CA LEU A 97 8.86 16.14 20.00
C LEU A 97 8.67 15.04 18.96
N PHE A 98 7.44 14.52 18.89
CA PHE A 98 7.03 13.43 18.01
C PHE A 98 7.55 13.62 16.58
N MET A 99 8.47 12.74 16.20
CA MET A 99 9.07 12.62 14.86
C MET A 99 9.68 13.91 14.28
N GLN A 100 10.08 14.83 15.17
CA GLN A 100 10.83 16.03 14.83
C GLN A 100 12.32 15.84 15.14
N ASP A 101 13.17 16.68 14.54
CA ASP A 101 14.60 16.68 14.84
C ASP A 101 14.83 16.97 16.33
N PHE A 102 15.86 16.33 16.88
CA PHE A 102 16.27 16.56 18.26
C PHE A 102 16.84 17.98 18.43
N ASP A 103 17.53 18.48 17.40
CA ASP A 103 18.01 19.87 17.36
C ASP A 103 16.87 20.82 16.95
N LEU A 104 16.91 22.06 17.44
CA LEU A 104 15.91 23.10 17.14
C LEU A 104 16.07 23.68 15.73
N LEU A 105 17.20 23.39 15.08
CA LEU A 105 17.53 23.84 13.72
C LEU A 105 17.49 25.36 13.54
N GLU A 106 17.78 26.15 14.58
CA GLU A 106 17.63 27.63 14.60
C GLU A 106 18.44 28.37 13.51
N LYS A 107 19.50 27.74 13.01
CA LYS A 107 20.33 28.30 11.93
C LYS A 107 19.70 28.14 10.54
N GLN A 108 18.69 27.28 10.40
CA GLN A 108 18.03 27.02 9.13
C GLN A 108 16.91 28.04 8.92
N LYS A 109 16.78 28.52 7.68
CA LYS A 109 15.66 29.39 7.30
C LYS A 109 14.36 28.56 7.31
N PRO A 110 13.27 29.10 7.85
CA PRO A 110 11.97 28.43 7.77
C PRO A 110 11.51 28.31 6.31
N THR A 111 10.73 27.26 6.04
CA THR A 111 10.03 27.04 4.77
C THR A 111 8.57 26.72 5.05
N THR A 112 7.70 26.97 4.07
CA THR A 112 6.26 26.73 4.20
C THR A 112 5.93 25.28 4.55
N VAL A 113 4.98 25.09 5.48
CA VAL A 113 4.48 23.79 5.93
C VAL A 113 3.83 22.96 4.82
N SER A 114 3.40 23.58 3.72
CA SER A 114 2.91 22.85 2.55
C SER A 114 3.97 21.90 1.99
N GLY A 115 5.26 22.16 2.21
CA GLY A 115 6.37 21.26 1.82
C GLY A 115 6.37 19.90 2.53
N LEU A 116 5.53 19.70 3.56
CA LEU A 116 5.31 18.39 4.16
C LEU A 116 4.38 17.49 3.33
N LEU A 117 3.57 18.09 2.45
CA LEU A 117 2.71 17.34 1.53
C LEU A 117 3.57 16.79 0.40
N ILE A 118 3.55 15.49 0.19
CA ILE A 118 4.47 14.80 -0.73
C ILE A 118 4.31 15.26 -2.18
N GLU A 119 3.09 15.65 -2.56
CA GLU A 119 2.78 16.18 -3.89
C GLU A 119 3.12 17.66 -4.05
N ALA A 120 3.36 18.42 -2.97
CA ALA A 120 3.56 19.86 -3.07
C ALA A 120 4.75 20.20 -4.00
N PRO A 121 4.58 21.19 -4.89
CA PRO A 121 5.60 21.47 -5.88
C PRO A 121 6.82 22.12 -5.22
N GLY A 122 8.00 21.56 -5.48
CA GLY A 122 9.27 22.21 -5.14
C GLY A 122 9.52 23.46 -5.99
N GLU A 123 10.57 24.21 -5.65
CA GLU A 123 10.94 25.47 -6.33
C GLU A 123 11.02 25.34 -7.86
N ASN A 124 11.64 24.27 -8.36
CA ASN A 124 11.72 23.99 -9.80
C ASN A 124 10.36 23.69 -10.43
N GLY A 125 9.47 23.02 -9.69
CA GLY A 125 8.12 22.71 -10.17
C GLY A 125 7.31 23.99 -10.41
N ILE A 126 7.39 24.92 -9.46
CA ILE A 126 6.76 26.24 -9.55
C ILE A 126 7.39 27.07 -10.67
N LYS A 127 8.73 27.17 -10.69
CA LYS A 127 9.48 27.99 -11.66
C LYS A 127 9.24 27.56 -13.10
N ASN A 128 9.19 26.25 -13.35
CA ASN A 128 8.98 25.68 -14.68
C ASN A 128 7.50 25.40 -14.99
N ASN A 129 6.59 25.74 -14.08
CA ASN A 129 5.15 25.52 -14.22
C ASN A 129 4.77 24.06 -14.54
N THR A 130 5.49 23.10 -13.95
CA THR A 130 5.26 21.66 -14.14
C THR A 130 4.27 21.08 -13.13
N ASP A 131 3.63 21.93 -12.34
CA ASP A 131 2.68 21.62 -11.27
C ASP A 131 1.23 21.92 -11.69
N HIS A 132 0.92 21.80 -12.99
CA HIS A 132 -0.34 22.24 -13.60
C HIS A 132 -1.62 21.72 -12.92
N PHE A 133 -1.59 20.49 -12.39
CA PHE A 133 -2.74 19.87 -11.73
C PHE A 133 -2.76 20.08 -10.20
N ILE A 134 -1.79 20.82 -9.66
CA ILE A 134 -1.67 21.07 -8.22
C ILE A 134 -2.15 22.48 -7.92
N LYS A 135 -3.18 22.59 -7.08
CA LYS A 135 -3.68 23.89 -6.63
C LYS A 135 -2.71 24.49 -5.61
N ARG A 136 -1.96 25.51 -6.04
CA ARG A 136 -1.09 26.32 -5.18
C ARG A 136 -1.88 26.99 -4.04
N GLY A 137 -1.22 27.28 -2.92
CA GLY A 137 -1.84 27.89 -1.73
C GLY A 137 -2.53 26.92 -0.77
N ILE A 138 -2.76 25.67 -1.19
CA ILE A 138 -3.28 24.63 -0.28
C ILE A 138 -2.19 24.25 0.71
N GLY A 139 -2.57 24.15 1.99
CA GLY A 139 -1.69 23.63 3.04
C GLY A 139 -0.62 24.61 3.52
N GLU A 140 -0.66 25.90 3.14
CA GLU A 140 0.26 26.91 3.67
C GLU A 140 0.01 27.26 5.16
N GLN A 141 -1.17 26.91 5.68
CA GLN A 141 -1.49 26.97 7.11
C GLN A 141 -2.22 25.68 7.50
N MET A 142 -1.65 24.93 8.44
CA MET A 142 -2.24 23.71 8.97
C MET A 142 -2.57 23.88 10.46
N SER A 143 -3.62 23.21 10.95
CA SER A 143 -3.73 23.01 12.40
C SER A 143 -2.58 22.12 12.86
N LEU A 144 -2.22 22.17 14.14
CA LEU A 144 -1.15 21.33 14.69
C LEU A 144 -1.39 19.83 14.43
N GLU A 145 -2.63 19.36 14.52
CA GLU A 145 -3.03 17.98 14.24
C GLU A 145 -2.70 17.58 12.79
N MET A 146 -3.07 18.43 11.82
CA MET A 146 -2.83 18.14 10.40
C MET A 146 -1.35 18.29 10.03
N ALA A 147 -0.62 19.21 10.67
CA ALA A 147 0.82 19.37 10.46
C ALA A 147 1.60 18.13 10.96
N LEU A 148 1.22 17.58 12.12
CA LEU A 148 1.84 16.38 12.67
C LEU A 148 1.47 15.13 11.87
N LEU A 149 0.24 15.05 11.36
CA LEU A 149 -0.14 13.96 10.46
C LEU A 149 0.58 14.07 9.10
N ALA A 150 0.76 15.27 8.57
CA ALA A 150 1.57 15.52 7.37
C ALA A 150 3.03 15.12 7.60
N LEU A 151 3.61 15.49 8.75
CA LEU A 151 4.93 15.07 9.17
C LEU A 151 5.05 13.54 9.23
N PHE A 152 4.12 12.86 9.91
CA PHE A 152 4.11 11.40 9.98
C PHE A 152 4.03 10.77 8.59
N THR A 153 3.11 11.25 7.76
CA THR A 153 2.91 10.79 6.37
C THR A 153 4.19 10.95 5.54
N LEU A 154 4.88 12.09 5.67
CA LEU A 154 6.16 12.32 5.01
C LEU A 154 7.24 11.37 5.52
N GLN A 155 7.38 11.17 6.83
CA GLN A 155 8.44 10.33 7.39
C GLN A 155 8.33 8.87 6.93
N ILE A 156 7.12 8.30 6.95
CA ILE A 156 6.89 6.89 6.62
C ILE A 156 6.87 6.61 5.10
N ASN A 157 6.71 7.64 4.26
CA ASN A 157 6.65 7.53 2.79
C ASN A 157 7.75 8.35 2.08
N ALA A 158 8.73 8.88 2.80
CA ALA A 158 9.64 9.91 2.31
C ALA A 158 10.26 9.52 0.96
N PRO A 159 9.99 10.27 -0.13
CA PRO A 159 10.62 10.00 -1.42
C PRO A 159 12.08 10.49 -1.44
N ALA A 160 12.76 10.33 -2.56
CA ALA A 160 14.01 11.05 -2.77
C ALA A 160 13.76 12.56 -2.69
N GLY A 161 14.64 13.32 -2.02
CA GLY A 161 14.42 14.75 -1.73
C GLY A 161 15.54 15.68 -2.17
N GLY A 162 16.41 15.23 -3.09
CA GLY A 162 17.65 15.95 -3.44
C GLY A 162 18.80 15.67 -2.46
N ALA A 163 19.86 16.48 -2.54
CA ALA A 163 21.13 16.20 -1.88
C ALA A 163 21.01 16.11 -0.34
N GLY A 164 21.23 14.90 0.18
CA GLY A 164 21.25 14.59 1.62
C GLY A 164 19.88 14.44 2.28
N HIS A 165 18.77 14.66 1.57
CA HIS A 165 17.44 14.35 2.08
C HIS A 165 17.15 12.84 1.92
N ARG A 166 17.14 12.11 3.05
CA ARG A 166 17.08 10.64 3.09
C ARG A 166 15.69 10.06 2.83
N VAL A 167 15.67 8.96 2.09
CA VAL A 167 14.45 8.22 1.70
C VAL A 167 13.89 7.47 2.92
N GLY A 168 12.59 7.20 2.91
CA GLY A 168 11.93 6.36 3.91
C GLY A 168 12.58 4.99 4.07
N LEU A 169 12.43 4.41 5.25
CA LEU A 169 12.97 3.07 5.61
C LEU A 169 12.54 1.99 4.60
N ARG A 170 11.31 2.08 4.12
CA ARG A 170 10.74 1.17 3.12
C ARG A 170 11.03 1.57 1.67
N GLY A 171 11.92 2.54 1.45
CA GLY A 171 12.12 3.19 0.15
C GLY A 171 11.09 4.30 -0.13
N GLY A 172 11.20 4.92 -1.32
CA GLY A 172 10.28 5.98 -1.76
C GLY A 172 9.04 5.39 -2.43
N GLY A 173 7.85 5.77 -1.96
CA GLY A 173 6.57 5.27 -2.47
C GLY A 173 6.27 3.77 -2.22
N PRO A 174 6.58 3.22 -1.03
CA PRO A 174 6.27 1.81 -0.74
C PRO A 174 4.75 1.58 -0.73
N LEU A 175 4.32 0.39 -1.11
CA LEU A 175 2.95 -0.04 -0.85
C LEU A 175 2.80 -0.45 0.62
N THR A 176 1.69 0.01 1.19
CA THR A 176 1.15 -0.51 2.44
C THR A 176 -0.01 -1.43 2.10
N THR A 177 -0.02 -2.63 2.69
CA THR A 177 -1.05 -3.65 2.50
C THR A 177 -1.66 -3.96 3.84
N LEU A 178 -2.93 -3.60 4.01
CA LEU A 178 -3.72 -3.87 5.22
C LEU A 178 -4.83 -4.86 4.92
N ILE A 179 -5.24 -5.63 5.91
CA ILE A 179 -6.45 -6.44 5.87
C ILE A 179 -7.61 -5.59 6.38
N GLN A 180 -8.76 -5.68 5.72
CA GLN A 180 -10.01 -5.05 6.12
C GLN A 180 -11.14 -6.07 6.09
N PRO A 181 -12.11 -5.99 7.03
CA PRO A 181 -13.36 -6.72 6.88
C PRO A 181 -14.12 -6.24 5.63
N SER A 182 -14.81 -7.15 4.97
CA SER A 182 -15.67 -6.86 3.82
C SER A 182 -17.03 -6.30 4.26
N THR A 183 -17.41 -6.49 5.52
CA THR A 183 -18.67 -5.98 6.08
C THR A 183 -18.61 -4.48 6.31
N GLU A 184 -19.61 -3.75 5.80
CA GLU A 184 -19.70 -2.28 5.96
C GLU A 184 -19.92 -1.84 7.42
N THR A 185 -20.47 -2.72 8.26
CA THR A 185 -20.72 -2.47 9.68
C THR A 185 -19.50 -2.73 10.58
N ALA A 186 -18.33 -3.02 10.00
CA ALA A 186 -17.13 -3.26 10.79
C ALA A 186 -16.69 -1.99 11.54
N THR A 187 -16.39 -2.16 12.82
CA THR A 187 -15.85 -1.10 13.68
C THR A 187 -14.43 -0.73 13.27
N LEU A 188 -13.98 0.46 13.62
CA LEU A 188 -12.59 0.87 13.43
C LEU A 188 -11.62 -0.10 14.12
N TRP A 189 -11.98 -0.60 15.31
CA TRP A 189 -11.20 -1.62 16.02
C TRP A 189 -10.94 -2.85 15.18
N GLN A 190 -11.98 -3.47 14.61
CA GLN A 190 -11.84 -4.67 13.80
C GLN A 190 -10.97 -4.43 12.56
N LYS A 191 -11.07 -3.23 11.96
CA LYS A 191 -10.24 -2.82 10.82
C LYS A 191 -8.76 -2.69 11.20
N LEU A 192 -8.46 -2.16 12.38
CA LEU A 192 -7.09 -1.99 12.86
C LEU A 192 -6.48 -3.30 13.38
N TRP A 193 -7.25 -4.06 14.17
CA TRP A 193 -6.76 -5.23 14.90
C TRP A 193 -6.34 -6.39 14.00
N LEU A 194 -6.97 -6.53 12.83
CA LEU A 194 -6.56 -7.47 11.79
C LEU A 194 -5.11 -7.27 11.30
N ASN A 195 -4.50 -6.13 11.64
CA ASN A 195 -3.17 -5.73 11.20
C ASN A 195 -2.17 -5.63 12.36
N VAL A 196 -2.47 -6.25 13.51
CA VAL A 196 -1.55 -6.38 14.66
C VAL A 196 -1.08 -7.82 14.76
N ILE A 197 0.24 -8.03 14.84
CA ILE A 197 0.86 -9.35 14.95
C ILE A 197 1.12 -9.66 16.44
N ASN A 198 0.81 -10.89 16.84
CA ASN A 198 1.06 -11.34 18.22
C ASN A 198 2.56 -11.63 18.46
N ARG A 199 2.98 -11.64 19.73
CA ARG A 199 4.38 -11.81 20.14
C ARG A 199 4.93 -13.23 19.95
N GLU A 200 4.05 -14.23 19.79
CA GLU A 200 4.40 -15.62 19.51
C GLU A 200 4.85 -15.79 18.05
N ASP A 201 4.14 -15.15 17.12
CA ASP A 201 4.45 -15.18 15.68
C ASP A 201 5.49 -14.12 15.28
N TRP A 202 5.55 -12.98 15.98
CA TRP A 202 6.60 -11.96 15.81
C TRP A 202 7.35 -11.70 17.12
N VAL A 203 8.45 -12.45 17.28
CA VAL A 203 9.32 -12.41 18.45
C VAL A 203 10.34 -11.27 18.31
N TYR A 204 10.41 -10.41 19.32
CA TYR A 204 11.43 -9.36 19.49
C TYR A 204 11.64 -9.10 20.99
N ASP A 205 12.71 -8.43 21.40
CA ASP A 205 12.95 -8.13 22.82
C ASP A 205 11.89 -7.18 23.39
N ASP A 206 11.81 -7.03 24.71
CA ASP A 206 10.95 -6.02 25.30
C ASP A 206 11.57 -4.62 25.08
N PRO A 207 10.79 -3.63 24.61
CA PRO A 207 11.33 -2.33 24.24
C PRO A 207 11.69 -1.46 25.43
N ASP A 208 12.78 -0.70 25.32
CA ASP A 208 12.99 0.52 26.12
C ASP A 208 12.42 1.73 25.34
N PHE A 209 11.45 2.41 25.95
CA PHE A 209 10.80 3.57 25.34
C PHE A 209 11.50 4.90 25.62
N ASN A 210 12.67 4.91 26.26
CA ASN A 210 13.36 6.14 26.71
C ASN A 210 14.70 6.38 26.02
N ASP A 211 15.37 5.32 25.54
CA ASP A 211 16.74 5.39 25.03
C ASP A 211 16.85 5.85 23.56
N GLY A 212 15.71 5.95 22.87
CA GLY A 212 15.63 6.32 21.45
C GLY A 212 15.76 5.15 20.47
N SER A 213 15.87 3.91 20.95
CA SER A 213 15.94 2.71 20.10
C SER A 213 14.65 2.48 19.30
N VAL A 214 13.48 2.65 19.95
CA VAL A 214 12.15 2.62 19.32
C VAL A 214 11.78 3.98 18.75
N PHE A 215 11.85 5.03 19.58
CA PHE A 215 11.43 6.39 19.26
C PHE A 215 12.62 7.32 19.04
N SER A 216 13.15 7.37 17.82
CA SER A 216 14.44 8.01 17.60
C SER A 216 14.51 9.52 17.84
N TRP A 217 13.36 10.21 17.91
CA TRP A 217 13.34 11.63 18.25
C TRP A 217 13.64 11.90 19.73
N LEU A 218 13.69 10.87 20.58
CA LEU A 218 14.07 10.99 22.00
C LEU A 218 15.58 11.08 22.24
N ALA A 219 16.40 10.77 21.23
CA ALA A 219 17.85 10.79 21.30
C ALA A 219 18.45 11.73 20.23
N PRO A 220 19.71 12.17 20.39
CA PRO A 220 20.40 12.96 19.37
C PRO A 220 20.35 12.28 17.99
N THR A 221 19.97 13.05 16.96
CA THR A 221 19.80 12.55 15.60
C THR A 221 21.09 11.94 15.03
N LYS A 222 21.01 10.70 14.53
CA LYS A 222 22.14 10.04 13.85
C LYS A 222 22.35 10.68 12.47
N LEU A 223 23.37 11.54 12.37
CA LEU A 223 23.70 12.23 11.12
C LEU A 223 24.31 11.29 10.09
N SER A 224 23.90 11.45 8.83
CA SER A 224 24.35 10.62 7.71
C SER A 224 25.27 11.34 6.72
N ASP A 225 26.00 12.35 7.16
CA ASP A 225 26.96 13.11 6.35
C ASP A 225 28.28 12.34 6.10
N LYS A 226 28.54 11.28 6.87
CA LYS A 226 29.72 10.42 6.79
C LYS A 226 29.37 9.00 6.35
N LYS A 227 30.30 8.31 5.68
CA LYS A 227 30.17 6.87 5.37
C LYS A 227 30.16 6.03 6.65
N GLY A 228 29.43 4.91 6.67
CA GLY A 228 29.35 4.02 7.82
C GLY A 228 28.35 4.47 8.90
N THR A 229 27.49 5.44 8.57
CA THR A 229 26.45 5.98 9.46
C THR A 229 25.07 5.41 9.15
N GLU A 230 25.00 4.49 8.19
CA GLU A 230 23.82 3.72 7.85
C GLU A 230 23.19 3.09 9.11
N ILE A 231 21.87 2.96 9.10
CA ILE A 231 21.11 2.22 10.11
C ILE A 231 20.60 0.96 9.43
N TYR A 232 21.00 -0.18 9.97
CA TYR A 232 20.54 -1.50 9.56
C TYR A 232 19.47 -2.01 10.53
N GLU A 233 18.69 -3.00 10.09
CA GLU A 233 17.61 -3.58 10.89
C GLU A 233 18.07 -4.08 12.28
N HIS A 234 19.31 -4.58 12.38
CA HIS A 234 19.90 -5.07 13.64
C HIS A 234 20.49 -3.98 14.54
N ASP A 235 20.56 -2.72 14.09
CA ASP A 235 21.12 -1.62 14.88
C ASP A 235 20.11 -1.01 15.87
N VAL A 236 18.82 -1.31 15.69
CA VAL A 236 17.71 -0.69 16.42
C VAL A 236 16.71 -1.74 16.87
N HIS A 237 15.80 -1.35 17.76
CA HIS A 237 14.71 -2.22 18.18
C HIS A 237 13.76 -2.51 16.99
N SER A 238 13.21 -3.72 16.89
CA SER A 238 12.34 -4.12 15.76
C SER A 238 11.13 -3.18 15.57
N LEU A 239 10.57 -2.65 16.66
CA LEU A 239 9.45 -1.68 16.58
C LEU A 239 9.83 -0.32 15.97
N HIS A 240 11.11 0.00 15.82
CA HIS A 240 11.59 1.24 15.17
C HIS A 240 11.00 1.44 13.77
N MET A 241 10.71 0.36 13.06
CA MET A 241 10.25 0.41 11.68
C MET A 241 8.91 1.17 11.50
N PHE A 242 8.06 1.23 12.53
CA PHE A 242 6.83 2.04 12.52
C PHE A 242 7.08 3.54 12.72
N TRP A 243 8.26 3.89 13.26
CA TRP A 243 8.57 5.19 13.83
C TRP A 243 9.81 5.83 13.20
N ALA A 244 10.21 5.36 12.02
CA ALA A 244 11.39 5.83 11.32
C ALA A 244 11.34 7.34 11.00
N VAL A 245 12.46 8.05 11.19
CA VAL A 245 12.56 9.51 11.05
C VAL A 245 13.69 9.89 10.06
N PRO A 246 13.55 9.60 8.75
CA PRO A 246 14.58 9.91 7.76
C PRO A 246 14.78 11.41 7.52
N ARG A 247 13.73 12.23 7.71
CA ARG A 247 13.77 13.69 7.50
C ARG A 247 13.99 14.43 8.82
N ARG A 248 14.92 15.37 8.81
CA ARG A 248 15.18 16.27 9.94
C ARG A 248 14.28 17.49 9.81
N ILE A 249 13.24 17.57 10.64
CA ILE A 249 12.19 18.59 10.52
C ILE A 249 11.83 19.09 11.92
N ARG A 250 11.67 20.41 12.08
CA ARG A 250 11.17 21.04 13.31
C ARG A 250 10.02 21.99 12.94
N LEU A 251 8.83 21.77 13.47
CA LEU A 251 7.65 22.60 13.18
C LEU A 251 7.71 23.92 13.95
N GLU A 252 7.29 25.01 13.32
CA GLU A 252 7.11 26.30 14.00
C GLU A 252 5.64 26.47 14.42
N VAL A 253 5.33 26.04 15.65
CA VAL A 253 3.98 26.10 16.19
C VAL A 253 3.64 27.50 16.68
N GLN A 254 2.56 28.06 16.17
CA GLN A 254 2.03 29.36 16.58
C GLN A 254 0.77 29.16 17.44
N HIS A 255 0.79 29.73 18.64
CA HIS A 255 -0.34 29.69 19.58
C HIS A 255 -1.31 30.83 19.29
N ARG A 256 -2.04 30.71 18.18
CA ARG A 256 -3.07 31.65 17.75
C ARG A 256 -4.19 30.92 17.04
N GLU A 257 -5.36 31.54 17.03
CA GLU A 257 -6.47 31.07 16.21
C GLU A 257 -6.15 31.20 14.72
N GLY A 258 -6.57 30.19 13.95
CA GLY A 258 -6.53 30.21 12.49
C GLY A 258 -7.33 29.06 11.89
N VAL A 259 -7.60 29.15 10.59
CA VAL A 259 -8.29 28.11 9.83
C VAL A 259 -7.27 27.19 9.18
N CYS A 260 -7.41 25.88 9.39
CA CYS A 260 -6.58 24.91 8.70
C CYS A 260 -6.97 24.80 7.23
N HIS A 261 -6.03 25.00 6.32
CA HIS A 261 -6.29 24.91 4.88
C HIS A 261 -6.54 23.48 4.38
N ILE A 262 -6.23 22.46 5.20
CA ILE A 262 -6.43 21.04 4.88
C ILE A 262 -7.79 20.56 5.37
N SER A 263 -8.14 20.80 6.63
CA SER A 263 -9.40 20.33 7.21
C SER A 263 -10.55 21.33 7.08
N GLY A 264 -10.26 22.61 6.80
CA GLY A 264 -11.23 23.70 6.80
C GLY A 264 -11.72 24.10 8.20
N LYS A 265 -11.24 23.46 9.27
CA LYS A 265 -11.67 23.69 10.65
C LYS A 265 -10.80 24.76 11.33
N THR A 266 -11.40 25.53 12.23
CA THR A 266 -10.67 26.45 13.12
C THR A 266 -9.86 25.67 14.14
N ALA A 267 -8.63 26.14 14.40
CA ALA A 267 -7.73 25.58 15.40
C ALA A 267 -7.09 26.69 16.23
N GLN A 268 -6.75 26.36 17.48
CA GLN A 268 -6.08 27.28 18.42
C GLN A 268 -4.55 27.26 18.31
N LYS A 269 -4.02 26.29 17.57
CA LYS A 269 -2.60 26.17 17.24
C LYS A 269 -2.47 25.92 15.76
N VAL A 270 -1.67 26.74 15.09
CA VAL A 270 -1.43 26.64 13.66
C VAL A 270 0.06 26.53 13.38
N VAL A 271 0.39 25.91 12.26
CA VAL A 271 1.74 25.81 11.72
C VAL A 271 1.67 26.38 10.32
N THR A 272 2.51 27.38 10.02
CA THR A 272 2.70 27.92 8.66
C THR A 272 4.06 27.56 8.11
N ASP A 273 5.03 27.30 8.98
CA ASP A 273 6.42 27.10 8.62
C ASP A 273 7.05 25.95 9.41
N TYR A 274 8.11 25.38 8.85
CA TYR A 274 9.01 24.46 9.55
C TYR A 274 10.46 24.73 9.13
N ARG A 275 11.39 24.24 9.96
CA ARG A 275 12.82 24.21 9.65
C ARG A 275 13.23 22.80 9.29
N THR A 276 14.14 22.66 8.33
CA THR A 276 14.65 21.36 7.92
C THR A 276 16.13 21.42 7.61
N GLN A 277 16.80 20.29 7.77
CA GLN A 277 18.19 20.10 7.40
C GLN A 277 18.37 18.75 6.70
N ASN A 278 19.38 18.65 5.85
CA ASN A 278 19.75 17.39 5.23
C ASN A 278 20.51 16.46 6.21
N TYR A 279 20.77 15.24 5.74
CA TYR A 279 21.52 14.17 6.39
C TYR A 279 20.89 13.64 7.68
N GLY A 280 19.58 13.37 7.66
CA GLY A 280 18.88 12.60 8.70
C GLY A 280 19.22 11.11 8.70
N HIS A 281 18.38 10.29 9.31
CA HIS A 281 18.60 8.85 9.40
C HIS A 281 18.67 8.20 8.01
N ASN A 282 19.73 7.44 7.76
CA ASN A 282 19.96 6.76 6.49
C ASN A 282 19.78 5.25 6.68
N TYR A 283 18.60 4.74 6.34
CA TYR A 283 18.28 3.33 6.43
C TYR A 283 18.90 2.56 5.25
N SER A 284 19.53 1.42 5.52
CA SER A 284 20.16 0.59 4.48
C SER A 284 20.03 -0.90 4.82
N GLY A 285 20.28 -1.74 3.82
CA GLY A 285 20.10 -3.19 3.90
C GLY A 285 18.65 -3.63 3.80
N ASN A 286 18.42 -4.89 4.15
CA ASN A 286 17.10 -5.50 4.10
C ASN A 286 16.29 -5.10 5.32
N TRP A 287 15.17 -4.42 5.10
CA TRP A 287 14.18 -4.11 6.12
C TRP A 287 12.90 -4.89 5.82
N SER A 288 12.31 -5.52 6.84
CA SER A 288 11.09 -6.34 6.68
C SER A 288 9.91 -5.70 7.40
N HIS A 289 9.45 -4.53 6.93
CA HIS A 289 8.34 -3.82 7.57
C HIS A 289 7.02 -4.62 7.47
N PRO A 290 6.27 -4.83 8.56
CA PRO A 290 5.18 -5.80 8.62
C PRO A 290 3.96 -5.45 7.76
N LEU A 291 3.83 -4.17 7.37
CA LEU A 291 2.75 -3.68 6.53
C LEU A 291 3.11 -3.59 5.04
N THR A 292 4.30 -4.03 4.64
CA THR A 292 4.79 -3.85 3.27
C THR A 292 5.16 -5.19 2.64
N PRO A 293 4.76 -5.45 1.40
CA PRO A 293 5.20 -6.62 0.64
C PRO A 293 6.59 -6.38 0.01
N TYR A 294 7.34 -7.46 -0.20
CA TYR A 294 8.71 -7.45 -0.71
C TYR A 294 8.93 -8.50 -1.82
N LYS A 295 9.88 -8.24 -2.72
CA LYS A 295 10.40 -9.20 -3.71
C LYS A 295 11.92 -9.22 -3.71
N GLY A 296 12.49 -10.40 -3.80
CA GLY A 296 13.91 -10.64 -4.08
C GLY A 296 14.12 -11.15 -5.50
N ASP A 297 15.33 -11.63 -5.77
CA ASP A 297 15.67 -12.34 -7.00
C ASP A 297 15.85 -13.84 -6.68
N PRO A 298 14.98 -14.73 -7.19
CA PRO A 298 15.11 -16.17 -6.97
C PRO A 298 16.46 -16.75 -7.42
N LYS A 299 17.14 -16.08 -8.37
CA LYS A 299 18.45 -16.50 -8.89
C LYS A 299 19.62 -15.90 -8.11
N LYS A 300 19.36 -14.94 -7.22
CA LYS A 300 20.34 -14.29 -6.35
C LYS A 300 19.76 -14.14 -4.94
N PRO A 301 19.63 -15.23 -4.17
CA PRO A 301 19.02 -15.21 -2.84
C PRO A 301 19.72 -14.26 -1.85
N GLU A 302 20.99 -13.96 -2.09
CA GLU A 302 21.81 -13.02 -1.33
C GLU A 302 21.55 -11.53 -1.66
N ALA A 303 20.83 -11.24 -2.74
CA ALA A 303 20.50 -9.87 -3.13
C ALA A 303 19.51 -9.23 -2.15
N GLU A 304 19.45 -7.90 -2.19
CA GLU A 304 18.54 -7.15 -1.34
C GLU A 304 17.06 -7.43 -1.70
N TRP A 305 16.24 -7.56 -0.66
CA TRP A 305 14.79 -7.63 -0.79
C TRP A 305 14.22 -6.22 -0.99
N LEU A 306 13.53 -6.03 -2.09
CA LEU A 306 13.00 -4.74 -2.49
C LEU A 306 11.52 -4.64 -2.12
N SER A 307 11.13 -3.53 -1.50
CA SER A 307 9.72 -3.21 -1.27
C SER A 307 8.98 -3.07 -2.60
N ILE A 308 7.74 -3.54 -2.64
CA ILE A 308 6.84 -3.24 -3.77
C ILE A 308 6.37 -1.80 -3.62
N LYS A 309 6.41 -1.07 -4.74
CA LYS A 309 6.11 0.36 -4.81
C LYS A 309 4.87 0.62 -5.66
N GLY A 310 4.25 1.78 -5.47
CA GLY A 310 3.30 2.29 -6.45
C GLY A 310 3.96 2.37 -7.82
N GLN A 311 3.22 1.98 -8.87
CA GLN A 311 3.68 2.00 -10.25
C GLN A 311 2.67 2.76 -11.11
N PRO A 312 3.11 3.38 -12.22
CA PRO A 312 2.20 4.05 -13.13
C PRO A 312 1.24 3.02 -13.75
N GLY A 313 -0.02 3.40 -13.94
CA GLY A 313 -1.11 2.49 -14.31
C GLY A 313 -1.93 2.01 -13.10
N GLY A 314 -1.40 2.05 -11.88
CA GLY A 314 -2.15 1.77 -10.67
C GLY A 314 -2.05 0.35 -10.14
N LEU A 315 -3.00 -0.01 -9.26
CA LEU A 315 -3.01 -1.28 -8.54
C LEU A 315 -4.00 -2.23 -9.19
N HIS A 316 -3.51 -3.39 -9.65
CA HIS A 316 -4.30 -4.38 -10.38
C HIS A 316 -4.00 -5.79 -9.86
N TYR A 317 -4.85 -6.75 -10.22
CA TYR A 317 -4.65 -8.15 -9.83
C TYR A 317 -3.31 -8.76 -10.31
N LYS A 318 -2.60 -8.12 -11.25
CA LYS A 318 -1.23 -8.48 -11.66
C LYS A 318 -0.25 -8.61 -10.50
N ILE A 319 -0.44 -7.85 -9.41
CA ILE A 319 0.42 -7.92 -8.22
C ILE A 319 -0.28 -8.59 -7.04
N TRP A 320 -1.51 -9.09 -7.20
CA TRP A 320 -2.28 -9.68 -6.11
C TRP A 320 -1.59 -10.92 -5.50
N ASP A 321 -0.83 -11.66 -6.29
CA ASP A 321 -0.04 -12.81 -5.87
C ASP A 321 1.00 -12.44 -4.80
N VAL A 322 1.77 -11.37 -4.98
CA VAL A 322 2.74 -10.92 -3.97
C VAL A 322 2.07 -10.24 -2.79
N LEU A 323 0.88 -9.67 -2.99
CA LEU A 323 0.13 -9.04 -1.91
C LEU A 323 -0.49 -10.06 -0.95
N SER A 324 -0.78 -11.27 -1.45
CA SER A 324 -1.53 -12.30 -0.71
C SER A 324 -0.67 -13.50 -0.29
N PHE A 325 0.43 -13.79 -1.00
CA PHE A 325 1.23 -15.00 -0.77
C PHE A 325 2.71 -14.70 -0.55
N SER A 326 3.31 -15.42 0.40
CA SER A 326 4.77 -15.52 0.56
C SER A 326 5.31 -16.80 -0.09
N SER A 327 6.50 -16.76 -0.66
CA SER A 327 7.16 -17.94 -1.22
C SER A 327 8.65 -17.71 -1.36
N ASP A 328 9.44 -18.53 -0.68
CA ASP A 328 10.91 -18.48 -0.78
C ASP A 328 11.39 -18.89 -2.17
N THR A 329 10.71 -19.85 -2.82
CA THR A 329 11.07 -20.33 -4.17
C THR A 329 10.84 -19.25 -5.24
N GLN A 330 9.81 -18.43 -5.08
CA GLN A 330 9.52 -17.29 -5.95
C GLN A 330 10.14 -15.98 -5.45
N ALA A 331 10.93 -16.03 -4.37
CA ALA A 331 11.51 -14.88 -3.68
C ALA A 331 10.50 -13.73 -3.51
N GLN A 332 9.30 -14.02 -2.99
CA GLN A 332 8.28 -13.01 -2.71
C GLN A 332 7.78 -13.14 -1.28
N LYS A 333 7.50 -12.01 -0.64
CA LYS A 333 6.92 -11.94 0.71
C LYS A 333 5.74 -10.99 0.67
N CYS A 334 4.57 -11.48 1.06
CA CYS A 334 3.46 -10.59 1.37
C CYS A 334 3.77 -9.78 2.64
N ALA A 335 2.95 -8.78 2.95
CA ALA A 335 3.08 -8.07 4.22
C ALA A 335 2.91 -9.07 5.38
N ALA A 336 3.75 -8.98 6.42
CA ALA A 336 3.75 -9.95 7.53
C ALA A 336 2.37 -10.08 8.21
N VAL A 337 1.60 -9.00 8.28
CA VAL A 337 0.21 -9.01 8.78
C VAL A 337 -0.71 -9.93 7.96
N VAL A 338 -0.48 -10.06 6.65
CA VAL A 338 -1.25 -10.96 5.78
C VAL A 338 -0.93 -12.40 6.09
N SER A 339 0.35 -12.78 6.12
CA SER A 339 0.75 -14.14 6.48
C SER A 339 0.33 -14.52 7.92
N HIS A 340 0.39 -13.56 8.84
CA HIS A 340 -0.05 -13.74 10.22
C HIS A 340 -1.55 -14.06 10.29
N PHE A 341 -2.37 -13.28 9.59
CA PHE A 341 -3.81 -13.50 9.56
C PHE A 341 -4.19 -14.87 8.98
N GLU A 342 -3.49 -15.36 7.95
CA GLU A 342 -3.75 -16.70 7.39
C GLU A 342 -3.43 -17.81 8.41
N VAL A 343 -2.32 -17.68 9.15
CA VAL A 343 -1.96 -18.62 10.23
C VAL A 343 -3.03 -18.63 11.33
N VAL A 344 -3.42 -17.45 11.82
CA VAL A 344 -4.47 -17.35 12.86
C VAL A 344 -5.82 -17.86 12.34
N SER A 345 -6.17 -17.55 11.09
CA SER A 345 -7.40 -18.01 10.44
C SER A 345 -7.46 -19.53 10.32
N LYS A 346 -6.32 -20.20 10.04
CA LYS A 346 -6.23 -21.67 10.06
C LYS A 346 -6.51 -22.23 11.46
N HIS A 347 -5.81 -21.75 12.48
CA HIS A 347 -5.95 -22.30 13.84
C HIS A 347 -7.31 -21.99 14.48
N TYR A 348 -7.92 -20.85 14.14
CA TYR A 348 -9.18 -20.39 14.70
C TYR A 348 -10.29 -20.28 13.65
N ARG A 349 -10.33 -21.24 12.70
CA ARG A 349 -11.28 -21.24 11.58
C ARG A 349 -12.72 -21.03 12.02
N LYS A 350 -13.17 -21.62 13.14
CA LYS A 350 -14.55 -21.43 13.63
C LYS A 350 -14.89 -19.98 14.00
N ALA A 351 -13.96 -19.27 14.62
CA ALA A 351 -14.14 -17.87 15.01
C ALA A 351 -14.06 -16.92 13.80
N LEU A 352 -13.17 -17.22 12.85
CA LEU A 352 -12.84 -16.32 11.75
C LEU A 352 -13.50 -16.67 10.40
N LYS A 353 -14.19 -17.81 10.27
CA LYS A 353 -14.85 -18.25 9.02
C LYS A 353 -15.84 -17.24 8.45
N HIS A 354 -16.49 -16.47 9.33
CA HIS A 354 -17.48 -15.46 8.90
C HIS A 354 -16.84 -14.11 8.56
N VAL A 355 -15.56 -13.93 8.87
CA VAL A 355 -14.81 -12.71 8.57
C VAL A 355 -14.37 -12.77 7.12
N ARG A 356 -15.24 -12.34 6.21
CA ARG A 356 -14.85 -12.10 4.82
C ARG A 356 -13.88 -10.94 4.79
N SER A 357 -12.67 -11.18 4.31
CA SER A 357 -11.60 -10.17 4.30
C SER A 357 -11.29 -9.67 2.90
N ARG A 358 -10.70 -8.48 2.85
CA ARG A 358 -10.15 -7.86 1.65
C ARG A 358 -8.81 -7.23 2.00
N LEU A 359 -7.92 -7.15 1.04
CA LEU A 359 -6.73 -6.32 1.11
C LEU A 359 -7.10 -4.88 0.77
N TRP A 360 -6.70 -3.94 1.61
CA TRP A 360 -6.64 -2.53 1.28
C TRP A 360 -5.17 -2.16 1.04
N VAL A 361 -4.85 -1.85 -0.21
CA VAL A 361 -3.49 -1.60 -0.68
C VAL A 361 -3.40 -0.15 -1.11
N PHE A 362 -2.41 0.58 -0.61
CA PHE A 362 -2.24 1.98 -0.96
C PHE A 362 -0.78 2.43 -0.92
N GLY A 363 -0.48 3.49 -1.64
CA GLY A 363 0.85 4.11 -1.66
C GLY A 363 1.02 5.10 -2.81
N TYR A 364 2.10 5.86 -2.75
CA TYR A 364 2.46 6.78 -3.81
C TYR A 364 3.18 6.07 -4.96
N ASP A 365 2.81 6.43 -6.18
CA ASP A 365 3.66 6.23 -7.35
C ASP A 365 4.63 7.40 -7.49
N MET A 366 5.91 7.10 -7.33
CA MET A 366 7.00 8.07 -7.33
C MET A 366 7.88 7.93 -8.57
N ASP A 367 8.16 9.06 -9.22
CA ASP A 367 9.28 9.21 -10.14
C ASP A 367 10.37 10.05 -9.46
N ASN A 368 11.32 9.36 -8.84
CA ASN A 368 12.36 9.95 -7.99
C ASN A 368 11.77 10.80 -6.84
N MET A 369 11.73 12.12 -6.98
CA MET A 369 11.16 13.05 -6.00
C MET A 369 9.74 13.51 -6.33
N LYS A 370 9.20 13.13 -7.51
CA LYS A 370 7.90 13.58 -8.00
C LYS A 370 6.84 12.54 -7.66
N ALA A 371 5.78 12.95 -6.96
CA ALA A 371 4.59 12.13 -6.80
C ALA A 371 3.73 12.26 -8.05
N ARG A 372 3.49 11.13 -8.73
CA ARG A 372 2.60 11.08 -9.89
C ARG A 372 1.15 10.85 -9.48
N CYS A 373 0.94 9.96 -8.51
CA CYS A 373 -0.39 9.58 -8.05
C CYS A 373 -0.34 8.99 -6.63
N TRP A 374 -1.42 9.14 -5.88
CA TRP A 374 -1.73 8.28 -4.73
C TRP A 374 -2.68 7.18 -5.19
N TYR A 375 -2.24 5.93 -5.14
CA TYR A 375 -3.11 4.79 -5.43
C TYR A 375 -3.68 4.21 -4.15
N SER A 376 -4.94 3.80 -4.21
CA SER A 376 -5.63 3.07 -3.17
C SER A 376 -6.61 2.09 -3.82
N ALA A 377 -6.50 0.81 -3.52
CA ALA A 377 -7.35 -0.23 -4.07
C ALA A 377 -7.78 -1.23 -2.99
N SER A 378 -8.96 -1.80 -3.18
CA SER A 378 -9.49 -2.89 -2.36
C SER A 378 -9.53 -4.15 -3.22
N MET A 379 -8.87 -5.22 -2.80
CA MET A 379 -8.85 -6.52 -3.50
C MET A 379 -9.37 -7.62 -2.59
N PRO A 380 -10.06 -8.65 -3.10
CA PRO A 380 -10.45 -9.81 -2.29
C PRO A 380 -9.25 -10.45 -1.58
N LEU A 381 -9.44 -10.89 -0.32
CA LEU A 381 -8.51 -11.77 0.38
C LEU A 381 -9.23 -13.07 0.68
N PHE A 382 -8.74 -14.16 0.10
CA PHE A 382 -9.29 -15.49 0.32
C PHE A 382 -8.45 -16.18 1.39
N GLN A 383 -9.12 -16.75 2.39
CA GLN A 383 -8.45 -17.57 3.41
C GLN A 383 -8.07 -18.92 2.81
N PHE A 384 -6.86 -19.40 3.08
CA PHE A 384 -6.38 -20.70 2.62
C PHE A 384 -5.60 -21.43 3.71
N ASP A 385 -5.32 -22.72 3.52
CA ASP A 385 -4.34 -23.40 4.37
C ASP A 385 -2.92 -22.98 3.93
N PRO A 386 -2.09 -22.38 4.81
CA PRO A 386 -0.72 -22.00 4.47
C PRO A 386 0.13 -23.15 3.88
N GLU A 387 -0.19 -24.41 4.16
CA GLU A 387 0.48 -25.58 3.56
C GLU A 387 0.24 -25.69 2.04
N GLN A 388 -0.89 -25.17 1.55
CA GLN A 388 -1.29 -25.20 0.13
C GLN A 388 -0.84 -23.96 -0.65
N GLN A 389 -0.19 -22.99 0.01
CA GLN A 389 0.16 -21.70 -0.57
C GLN A 389 0.96 -21.79 -1.87
N ASN A 390 1.95 -22.70 -1.94
CA ASN A 390 2.80 -22.81 -3.13
C ASN A 390 2.02 -23.36 -4.33
N ASP A 391 1.12 -24.31 -4.13
CA ASP A 391 0.29 -24.87 -5.20
C ASP A 391 -0.69 -23.82 -5.72
N LEU A 392 -1.35 -23.10 -4.81
CA LEU A 392 -2.21 -21.96 -5.14
C LEU A 392 -1.47 -20.88 -5.93
N LEU A 393 -0.24 -20.56 -5.51
CA LEU A 393 0.58 -19.54 -6.15
C LEU A 393 0.95 -19.92 -7.59
N VAL A 394 1.17 -21.21 -7.88
CA VAL A 394 1.44 -21.69 -9.24
C VAL A 394 0.25 -21.42 -10.15
N GLU A 395 -0.96 -21.78 -9.73
CA GLU A 395 -2.19 -21.56 -10.50
C GLU A 395 -2.47 -20.07 -10.71
N VAL A 396 -2.33 -19.26 -9.65
CA VAL A 396 -2.48 -17.80 -9.71
C VAL A 396 -1.51 -17.19 -10.72
N LYS A 397 -0.22 -17.57 -10.66
CA LYS A 397 0.79 -17.08 -11.60
C LYS A 397 0.51 -17.55 -13.03
N TYR A 398 -0.07 -18.73 -13.24
CA TYR A 398 -0.47 -19.19 -14.57
C TYR A 398 -1.53 -18.26 -15.19
N LEU A 399 -2.58 -17.93 -14.44
CA LEU A 399 -3.61 -16.98 -14.88
C LEU A 399 -3.06 -15.57 -15.14
N GLN A 400 -2.20 -15.07 -14.25
CA GLN A 400 -1.56 -13.76 -14.42
C GLN A 400 -0.59 -13.72 -15.61
N LYS A 401 0.15 -14.81 -15.86
CA LYS A 401 1.05 -14.93 -17.01
C LYS A 401 0.25 -14.91 -18.30
N LEU A 402 -0.82 -15.72 -18.39
CA LEU A 402 -1.69 -15.75 -19.55
C LEU A 402 -2.34 -14.38 -19.81
N SER A 403 -2.77 -13.68 -18.76
CA SER A 403 -3.26 -12.30 -18.86
C SER A 403 -2.20 -11.34 -19.41
N SER A 404 -0.97 -11.44 -18.91
CA SER A 404 0.13 -10.56 -19.32
C SER A 404 0.52 -10.79 -20.78
N ASP A 405 0.51 -12.04 -21.23
CA ASP A 405 0.77 -12.39 -22.64
C ASP A 405 -0.36 -11.89 -23.54
N ALA A 406 -1.61 -12.08 -23.12
CA ALA A 406 -2.77 -11.58 -23.85
C ALA A 406 -2.73 -10.06 -24.01
N LEU A 407 -2.39 -9.32 -22.96
CA LEU A 407 -2.19 -7.87 -23.02
C LEU A 407 -1.03 -7.48 -23.96
N TRP A 408 0.09 -8.20 -23.90
CA TRP A 408 1.22 -7.93 -24.79
C TRP A 408 0.82 -8.10 -26.26
N HIS A 409 0.09 -9.15 -26.59
CA HIS A 409 -0.44 -9.40 -27.93
C HIS A 409 -1.48 -8.35 -28.33
N LEU A 410 -2.45 -8.04 -27.46
CA LEU A 410 -3.44 -6.98 -27.67
C LEU A 410 -2.76 -5.67 -28.06
N ARG A 411 -1.82 -5.19 -27.24
CA ARG A 411 -1.13 -3.92 -27.47
C ARG A 411 -0.30 -3.94 -28.75
N SER A 412 0.37 -5.04 -29.04
CA SER A 412 1.20 -5.17 -30.25
C SER A 412 0.33 -5.12 -31.51
N GLU A 413 -0.82 -5.78 -31.50
CA GLU A 413 -1.73 -5.82 -32.64
C GLU A 413 -2.54 -4.52 -32.78
N VAL A 414 -2.91 -3.85 -31.69
CA VAL A 414 -3.48 -2.49 -31.76
C VAL A 414 -2.48 -1.51 -32.40
N LYS A 415 -1.19 -1.61 -32.06
CA LYS A 415 -0.15 -0.82 -32.76
C LYS A 415 -0.04 -1.20 -34.23
N ALA A 416 -0.15 -2.48 -34.58
CA ALA A 416 -0.15 -2.94 -35.97
C ALA A 416 -1.35 -2.39 -36.77
N ALA A 417 -2.49 -2.22 -36.11
CA ALA A 417 -3.68 -1.62 -36.69
C ALA A 417 -3.54 -0.10 -36.91
N TRP A 418 -2.82 0.60 -36.02
CA TRP A 418 -2.68 2.07 -36.06
C TRP A 418 -1.51 2.58 -36.91
N PHE A 419 -0.38 1.87 -36.94
CA PHE A 419 0.87 2.40 -37.48
C PHE A 419 1.41 1.60 -38.66
N GLU A 420 2.12 2.26 -39.59
CA GLU A 420 2.82 1.57 -40.69
C GLU A 420 4.06 0.82 -40.19
N SER A 421 4.74 1.37 -39.19
CA SER A 421 5.91 0.78 -38.52
C SER A 421 5.64 0.65 -37.01
N PRO A 422 4.93 -0.42 -36.57
CA PRO A 422 4.46 -0.56 -35.18
C PRO A 422 5.59 -0.62 -34.15
N SER A 423 6.75 -1.16 -34.53
CA SER A 423 7.96 -1.23 -33.70
C SER A 423 8.55 0.13 -33.38
N ASP A 424 8.36 1.10 -34.27
CA ASP A 424 8.96 2.43 -34.19
C ASP A 424 7.99 3.48 -33.60
N ALA A 425 6.73 3.07 -33.37
CA ALA A 425 5.69 3.93 -32.83
C ALA A 425 5.99 4.34 -31.39
N LYS A 426 6.18 5.64 -31.20
CA LYS A 426 6.38 6.30 -29.89
C LYS A 426 5.06 6.83 -29.37
N GLY A 427 4.86 6.78 -28.06
CA GLY A 427 3.66 7.29 -27.39
C GLY A 427 3.35 6.51 -26.13
N ASP A 428 2.48 7.08 -25.30
CA ASP A 428 1.94 6.40 -24.13
C ASP A 428 0.75 5.53 -24.54
N MET A 429 0.87 4.22 -24.32
CA MET A 429 -0.16 3.22 -24.60
C MET A 429 -0.68 2.57 -23.31
N SER A 430 -0.34 3.14 -22.15
CA SER A 430 -0.71 2.61 -20.84
C SER A 430 -2.23 2.61 -20.59
N PHE A 431 -3.00 3.40 -21.34
CA PHE A 431 -4.46 3.37 -21.28
C PHE A 431 -5.05 2.02 -21.72
N ILE A 432 -4.45 1.36 -22.71
CA ILE A 432 -4.85 0.00 -23.14
C ILE A 432 -4.57 -0.99 -22.02
N ASP A 433 -3.37 -0.90 -21.41
CA ASP A 433 -2.98 -1.73 -20.28
C ASP A 433 -3.96 -1.55 -19.10
N LEU A 434 -4.27 -0.30 -18.73
CA LEU A 434 -5.18 0.05 -17.64
C LEU A 434 -6.58 -0.55 -17.87
N GLU A 435 -7.15 -0.32 -19.05
CA GLU A 435 -8.50 -0.80 -19.35
C GLU A 435 -8.58 -2.32 -19.43
N PHE A 436 -7.54 -2.97 -19.98
CA PHE A 436 -7.44 -4.42 -19.97
C PHE A 436 -7.52 -4.96 -18.54
N TRP A 437 -6.67 -4.46 -17.64
CA TRP A 437 -6.66 -4.93 -16.25
C TRP A 437 -7.98 -4.69 -15.54
N GLN A 438 -8.65 -3.56 -15.81
CA GLN A 438 -9.98 -3.26 -15.26
C GLN A 438 -11.05 -4.20 -15.79
N ARG A 439 -11.12 -4.45 -17.11
CA ARG A 439 -12.13 -5.33 -17.72
C ARG A 439 -11.94 -6.81 -17.35
N THR A 440 -10.71 -7.24 -17.04
CA THR A 440 -10.43 -8.63 -16.64
C THR A 440 -10.39 -8.87 -15.13
N GLU A 441 -10.47 -7.84 -14.29
CA GLU A 441 -10.31 -7.96 -12.83
C GLU A 441 -11.33 -8.90 -12.18
N ASN A 442 -12.63 -8.66 -12.41
CA ASN A 442 -13.69 -9.50 -11.87
C ASN A 442 -13.58 -10.94 -12.37
N LEU A 443 -13.19 -11.11 -13.64
CA LEU A 443 -13.01 -12.43 -14.24
C LEU A 443 -11.92 -13.23 -13.52
N PHE A 444 -10.86 -12.55 -13.11
CA PHE A 444 -9.73 -13.17 -12.41
C PHE A 444 -10.17 -13.57 -11.01
N PHE A 445 -10.79 -12.65 -10.26
CA PHE A 445 -11.23 -12.95 -8.90
C PHE A 445 -12.37 -13.98 -8.83
N ASP A 446 -13.24 -14.07 -9.85
CA ASP A 446 -14.20 -15.16 -9.98
C ASP A 446 -13.50 -16.53 -10.11
N ALA A 447 -12.44 -16.60 -10.94
CA ALA A 447 -11.65 -17.82 -11.11
C ALA A 447 -10.89 -18.20 -9.82
N ILE A 448 -10.31 -17.21 -9.12
CA ILE A 448 -9.66 -17.44 -7.83
C ILE A 448 -10.65 -17.90 -6.76
N ALA A 449 -11.83 -17.27 -6.67
CA ALA A 449 -12.85 -17.70 -5.72
C ALA A 449 -13.24 -19.17 -5.94
N LYS A 450 -13.39 -19.59 -7.20
CA LYS A 450 -13.67 -21.00 -7.54
C LYS A 450 -12.50 -21.93 -7.26
N LEU A 451 -11.26 -21.50 -7.51
CA LEU A 451 -10.06 -22.26 -7.12
C LEU A 451 -10.05 -22.52 -5.61
N MET A 452 -10.36 -21.50 -4.80
CA MET A 452 -10.37 -21.62 -3.33
C MET A 452 -11.48 -22.56 -2.84
N GLU A 453 -12.66 -22.56 -3.47
CA GLU A 453 -13.73 -23.54 -3.20
C GLU A 453 -13.32 -24.97 -3.60
N ASP A 454 -12.65 -25.15 -4.74
CA ASP A 454 -12.20 -26.47 -5.22
C ASP A 454 -11.09 -27.06 -4.32
N VAL A 455 -10.25 -26.22 -3.72
CA VAL A 455 -9.18 -26.61 -2.79
C VAL A 455 -9.73 -27.12 -1.45
N GLU A 456 -10.83 -26.55 -0.95
CA GLU A 456 -11.57 -27.13 0.18
C GLU A 456 -12.07 -28.55 -0.13
N ASN A 457 -12.19 -28.91 -1.41
CA ASN A 457 -12.61 -30.23 -1.90
C ASN A 457 -11.43 -31.09 -2.43
N GLU A 458 -10.22 -30.87 -1.93
CA GLU A 458 -8.99 -31.62 -2.24
C GLU A 458 -8.50 -31.52 -3.71
N ARG A 459 -8.95 -30.50 -4.46
CA ARG A 459 -8.39 -30.21 -5.80
C ARG A 459 -7.40 -29.06 -5.72
N GLN A 460 -6.16 -29.28 -6.18
CA GLN A 460 -5.10 -28.27 -6.17
C GLN A 460 -5.00 -27.44 -7.45
N GLN A 461 -5.94 -27.61 -8.39
CA GLN A 461 -5.95 -26.98 -9.70
C GLN A 461 -7.36 -26.53 -10.06
N LEU A 462 -7.45 -25.55 -10.97
CA LEU A 462 -8.74 -25.14 -11.52
C LEU A 462 -9.47 -26.31 -12.18
N SER A 463 -10.76 -26.46 -11.88
CA SER A 463 -11.60 -27.36 -12.64
C SER A 463 -11.66 -26.96 -14.12
N THR A 464 -11.81 -27.96 -15.00
CA THR A 464 -11.90 -27.77 -16.46
C THR A 464 -12.94 -26.73 -16.86
N GLU A 465 -14.08 -26.68 -16.17
CA GLU A 465 -15.15 -25.72 -16.43
C GLU A 465 -14.74 -24.28 -16.10
N VAL A 466 -14.10 -24.06 -14.96
CA VAL A 466 -13.64 -22.73 -14.53
C VAL A 466 -12.51 -22.25 -15.45
N ALA A 467 -11.52 -23.11 -15.73
CA ALA A 467 -10.43 -22.79 -16.64
C ALA A 467 -10.94 -22.43 -18.06
N LYS A 468 -11.91 -23.19 -18.59
CA LYS A 468 -12.55 -22.91 -19.88
C LYS A 468 -13.31 -21.57 -19.84
N THR A 469 -14.03 -21.29 -18.76
CA THR A 469 -14.78 -20.05 -18.60
C THR A 469 -13.84 -18.85 -18.55
N TRP A 470 -12.79 -18.92 -17.74
CA TRP A 470 -11.73 -17.90 -17.66
C TRP A 470 -11.13 -17.62 -19.04
N LEU A 471 -10.64 -18.66 -19.72
CA LEU A 471 -10.00 -18.51 -21.04
C LEU A 471 -10.95 -17.87 -22.06
N THR A 472 -12.20 -18.34 -22.11
CA THR A 472 -13.20 -17.83 -23.07
C THR A 472 -13.49 -16.35 -22.84
N LYS A 473 -13.68 -15.95 -21.58
CA LYS A 473 -13.95 -14.55 -21.24
C LYS A 473 -12.73 -13.65 -21.47
N LEU A 474 -11.52 -14.13 -21.16
CA LEU A 474 -10.27 -13.41 -21.47
C LEU A 474 -10.14 -13.16 -22.97
N GLN A 475 -10.36 -14.18 -23.81
CA GLN A 475 -10.34 -14.05 -25.27
C GLN A 475 -11.35 -13.02 -25.78
N PHE A 476 -12.57 -13.03 -25.22
CA PHE A 476 -13.61 -12.06 -25.57
C PHE A 476 -13.15 -10.63 -25.25
N VAL A 477 -12.68 -10.37 -24.02
CA VAL A 477 -12.21 -9.04 -23.62
C VAL A 477 -11.07 -8.54 -24.50
N VAL A 478 -10.12 -9.41 -24.85
CA VAL A 478 -9.00 -9.05 -25.73
C VAL A 478 -9.48 -8.65 -27.13
N LEU A 479 -10.40 -9.40 -27.73
CA LEU A 479 -10.94 -9.08 -29.05
C LEU A 479 -11.79 -7.80 -29.02
N ASP A 480 -12.60 -7.64 -27.97
CA ASP A 480 -13.46 -6.46 -27.76
C ASP A 480 -12.61 -5.18 -27.63
N LEU A 481 -11.58 -5.19 -26.79
CA LEU A 481 -10.64 -4.08 -26.68
C LEU A 481 -9.89 -3.79 -27.97
N PHE A 482 -9.46 -4.84 -28.69
CA PHE A 482 -8.82 -4.65 -29.99
C PHE A 482 -9.79 -3.96 -30.95
N ASP A 483 -11.02 -4.44 -31.06
CA ASP A 483 -12.02 -3.91 -31.97
C ASP A 483 -12.37 -2.46 -31.62
N GLU A 484 -12.53 -2.14 -30.33
CA GLU A 484 -12.78 -0.78 -29.86
C GLU A 484 -11.65 0.19 -30.25
N TYR A 485 -10.40 -0.17 -29.97
CA TYR A 485 -9.25 0.70 -30.24
C TYR A 485 -8.90 0.76 -31.73
N ALA A 486 -8.87 -0.38 -32.42
CA ALA A 486 -8.49 -0.47 -33.82
C ALA A 486 -9.57 0.11 -34.75
N LEU A 487 -10.84 0.11 -34.35
CA LEU A 487 -11.97 0.60 -35.17
C LEU A 487 -12.53 1.95 -34.71
N SER A 488 -11.96 2.58 -33.68
CA SER A 488 -12.36 3.88 -33.13
C SER A 488 -12.51 5.00 -34.17
N GLU A 489 -11.73 4.97 -35.26
CA GLU A 489 -11.93 5.85 -36.42
C GLU A 489 -12.11 5.02 -37.70
N LEU A 490 -13.12 5.31 -38.52
CA LEU A 490 -13.31 4.70 -39.84
C LEU A 490 -12.27 5.28 -40.82
N GLY A 491 -11.16 4.57 -40.99
CA GLY A 491 -10.08 4.95 -41.90
C GLY A 491 -10.38 4.66 -43.39
N SER A 492 -9.35 4.74 -44.23
CA SER A 492 -9.37 4.33 -45.64
C SER A 492 -9.36 2.80 -45.82
N GLU A 493 -9.64 2.30 -47.04
CA GLU A 493 -9.58 0.86 -47.35
C GLU A 493 -8.21 0.23 -47.00
N ARG A 494 -7.11 0.94 -47.27
CA ARG A 494 -5.75 0.49 -46.93
C ARG A 494 -5.53 0.39 -45.42
N THR A 495 -6.20 1.21 -44.61
CA THR A 495 -6.17 1.09 -43.15
C THR A 495 -7.06 -0.06 -42.67
N MET A 496 -8.13 -0.40 -43.40
CA MET A 496 -8.98 -1.55 -43.08
C MET A 496 -8.28 -2.90 -43.29
N ILE A 497 -7.51 -3.08 -44.38
CA ILE A 497 -6.73 -4.32 -44.61
C ILE A 497 -5.76 -4.59 -43.46
N LYS A 498 -5.02 -3.57 -43.02
CA LYS A 498 -4.09 -3.67 -41.88
C LYS A 498 -4.79 -4.11 -40.60
N ARG A 499 -5.96 -3.53 -40.32
CA ARG A 499 -6.77 -3.89 -39.14
C ARG A 499 -7.24 -5.35 -39.20
N ILE A 500 -7.66 -5.83 -40.36
CA ILE A 500 -8.06 -7.23 -40.57
C ILE A 500 -6.88 -8.17 -40.35
N GLU A 501 -5.70 -7.84 -40.88
CA GLU A 501 -4.48 -8.64 -40.72
C GLU A 501 -4.05 -8.69 -39.24
N ALA A 502 -4.01 -7.55 -38.55
CA ALA A 502 -3.69 -7.47 -37.13
C ALA A 502 -4.69 -8.27 -36.27
N ARG A 503 -6.00 -8.15 -36.55
CA ARG A 503 -7.03 -8.92 -35.86
C ARG A 503 -6.88 -10.43 -36.09
N ARG A 504 -6.51 -10.83 -37.31
CA ARG A 504 -6.26 -12.24 -37.66
C ARG A 504 -5.03 -12.78 -36.93
N SER A 505 -3.96 -11.99 -36.83
CA SER A 505 -2.77 -12.31 -36.04
C SER A 505 -3.12 -12.51 -34.56
N LEU A 506 -3.85 -11.55 -33.97
CA LEU A 506 -4.33 -11.62 -32.59
C LEU A 506 -5.17 -12.88 -32.36
N SER A 507 -6.14 -13.16 -33.24
CA SER A 507 -7.00 -14.35 -33.15
C SER A 507 -6.19 -15.64 -33.29
N GLY A 508 -5.22 -15.68 -34.22
CA GLY A 508 -4.33 -16.82 -34.41
C GLY A 508 -3.59 -17.19 -33.12
N TRP A 509 -3.09 -16.19 -32.39
CA TRP A 509 -2.50 -16.44 -31.08
C TRP A 509 -3.55 -16.83 -30.02
N LEU A 510 -4.67 -16.10 -29.91
CA LEU A 510 -5.70 -16.33 -28.89
C LEU A 510 -6.28 -17.75 -28.91
N TYR A 511 -6.38 -18.38 -30.09
CA TYR A 511 -6.98 -19.71 -30.22
C TYR A 511 -5.96 -20.83 -30.46
N GLY A 512 -4.80 -20.51 -31.03
CA GLY A 512 -3.80 -21.47 -31.48
C GLY A 512 -2.36 -21.26 -30.96
N GLY A 513 -2.13 -20.22 -30.17
CA GLY A 513 -0.84 -19.89 -29.55
C GLY A 513 -0.34 -21.01 -28.65
N LYS A 514 0.99 -21.10 -28.50
CA LYS A 514 1.64 -22.15 -27.71
C LYS A 514 1.15 -22.17 -26.27
N ASP A 515 1.07 -21.00 -25.62
CA ASP A 515 0.67 -20.87 -24.22
C ASP A 515 -0.82 -21.17 -24.03
N ILE A 516 -1.66 -20.82 -25.02
CA ILE A 516 -3.09 -21.18 -25.04
C ILE A 516 -3.27 -22.70 -25.16
N LYS A 517 -2.51 -23.35 -26.04
CA LYS A 517 -2.55 -24.82 -26.20
C LYS A 517 -2.07 -25.53 -24.95
N ALA A 518 -1.02 -25.03 -24.30
CA ALA A 518 -0.55 -25.54 -23.02
C ALA A 518 -1.66 -25.42 -21.96
N PHE A 519 -2.24 -24.22 -21.80
CA PHE A 519 -3.32 -23.98 -20.83
C PHE A 519 -4.53 -24.92 -21.06
N LYS A 520 -4.95 -25.11 -22.31
CA LYS A 520 -6.02 -26.07 -22.66
C LYS A 520 -5.65 -27.50 -22.31
N THR A 521 -4.40 -27.90 -22.55
CA THR A 521 -3.92 -29.27 -22.28
C THR A 521 -3.87 -29.53 -20.78
N ASP A 522 -3.26 -28.63 -20.02
CA ASP A 522 -3.08 -28.74 -18.57
C ASP A 522 -4.43 -28.82 -17.84
N HIS A 523 -5.44 -28.10 -18.34
CA HIS A 523 -6.78 -28.06 -17.76
C HIS A 523 -7.81 -28.96 -18.45
N LYS A 524 -7.39 -29.81 -19.39
CA LYS A 524 -8.24 -30.76 -20.12
C LYS A 524 -9.43 -30.09 -20.84
N ILE A 525 -9.23 -28.90 -21.38
CA ILE A 525 -10.25 -28.17 -22.16
C ILE A 525 -10.33 -28.80 -23.56
N GLU A 526 -11.45 -29.45 -23.86
CA GLU A 526 -11.68 -30.03 -25.19
C GLU A 526 -11.55 -28.97 -26.30
N ALA A 527 -10.76 -29.27 -27.32
CA ALA A 527 -10.78 -28.51 -28.55
C ALA A 527 -12.13 -28.75 -29.21
N LYS A 528 -12.97 -27.73 -29.36
CA LYS A 528 -14.03 -27.79 -30.36
C LYS A 528 -13.33 -28.02 -31.70
N GLN A 529 -13.55 -29.19 -32.31
CA GLN A 529 -13.33 -29.34 -33.73
C GLN A 529 -14.25 -28.31 -34.39
N GLU A 530 -13.67 -27.21 -34.88
CA GLU A 530 -14.39 -26.36 -35.82
C GLU A 530 -14.70 -27.25 -37.02
N VAL A 531 -15.99 -27.57 -37.19
CA VAL A 531 -16.49 -28.19 -38.41
C VAL A 531 -16.26 -27.16 -39.50
N ASN A 532 -15.39 -27.54 -40.45
CA ASN A 532 -14.90 -26.78 -41.60
C ASN A 532 -15.85 -25.76 -42.21
#